data_AF-A0A3N5W9C7-F1
#
_entry.id   AF-A0A3N5W9C7-F1
#
_cell.length_a   1.000
_cell.length_b   1.000
_cell.length_c   1.000
_cell.angle_alpha   90.00
_cell.angle_beta   90.00
_cell.angle_gamma   90.00
#
_symmetry.space_group_name_H-M   'P 1'
#
loop_
_entity.id
_entity.type
_entity.pdbx_description
1 polymer ?
#
loop_
_entity_poly.entity_id
_entity_poly.type
_entity_poly.pdbx_seq_one_letter_code
_entity_poly.pdbx_strand_id
1 'polypeptide(L)'
;MRPPERLLQRALLLAVLLPVVVLLVRAVLPFGSRGGGPWLPGQGDGGGAASIDPAGPVAAGSRGTWNVRYVAEAPGVQGGGGVVVHFPLYWEWSGPQTAAPALPGYSTVRCSDRRVRIDIQADPDFHYIRALVLKGNLSPGDTLVFAYGDTTAGGSPEARA
;
A
#
# COMPACT_ATOMS: atom_id res chain seq x y z
N MET A 1 47.08 -1.79 -27.59
CA MET A 1 47.20 -1.51 -26.13
C MET A 1 45.83 -1.10 -25.59
N ARG A 2 45.31 -1.89 -24.64
CA ARG A 2 44.14 -1.68 -23.76
C ARG A 2 44.47 -2.39 -22.43
N PRO A 3 43.85 -2.10 -21.27
CA PRO A 3 43.00 -0.96 -20.84
C PRO A 3 43.42 -0.44 -19.42
N PRO A 4 42.62 0.38 -18.68
CA PRO A 4 41.55 -0.22 -17.88
C PRO A 4 40.24 0.59 -17.83
N GLU A 5 39.15 -0.04 -18.29
CA GLU A 5 37.75 0.36 -18.12
C GLU A 5 37.23 0.13 -16.67
N ARG A 6 38.06 0.36 -15.64
CA ARG A 6 37.71 0.05 -14.24
C ARG A 6 37.61 1.25 -13.30
N LEU A 7 37.53 2.47 -13.84
CA LEU A 7 37.38 3.69 -13.04
C LEU A 7 36.01 4.37 -13.18
N LEU A 8 35.23 4.10 -14.25
CA LEU A 8 33.86 4.62 -14.35
C LEU A 8 32.83 3.84 -13.51
N GLN A 9 33.15 2.62 -13.06
CA GLN A 9 32.22 1.79 -12.25
C GLN A 9 32.30 2.05 -10.73
N ARG A 10 33.13 2.99 -10.26
CA ARG A 10 33.34 3.23 -8.83
C ARG A 10 32.99 4.64 -8.34
N ALA A 11 32.48 5.50 -9.21
CA ALA A 11 32.15 6.91 -8.90
C ALA A 11 30.63 7.21 -8.80
N LEU A 12 29.75 6.20 -8.83
CA LEU A 12 28.32 6.36 -8.54
C LEU A 12 27.94 5.86 -7.14
N LEU A 13 28.87 6.00 -6.19
CA LEU A 13 28.56 6.01 -4.76
C LEU A 13 28.75 7.44 -4.29
N LEU A 14 27.65 8.20 -4.22
CA LEU A 14 27.27 9.13 -3.16
C LEU A 14 26.25 10.16 -3.69
N ALA A 15 25.11 10.17 -3.01
CA ALA A 15 24.23 11.33 -2.83
C ALA A 15 23.44 11.85 -4.05
N VAL A 16 22.31 11.19 -4.37
CA VAL A 16 21.03 11.93 -4.55
C VAL A 16 19.88 11.06 -4.03
N LEU A 17 19.47 11.39 -2.81
CA LEU A 17 18.13 11.26 -2.22
C LEU A 17 17.57 9.83 -2.03
N LEU A 18 17.60 9.39 -0.77
CA LEU A 18 16.62 8.45 -0.24
C LEU A 18 15.22 8.83 -0.76
N PRO A 19 14.43 7.91 -1.36
CA PRO A 19 13.00 8.08 -1.29
C PRO A 19 12.66 7.91 0.19
N VAL A 20 12.47 9.02 0.89
CA VAL A 20 11.61 9.02 2.07
C VAL A 20 10.29 8.50 1.54
N VAL A 21 10.02 7.22 1.76
CA VAL A 21 8.70 6.62 1.55
C VAL A 21 7.81 7.30 2.59
N VAL A 22 7.29 8.48 2.23
CA VAL A 22 6.19 9.10 2.96
C VAL A 22 4.98 8.27 2.60
N LEU A 23 4.78 7.18 3.35
CA LEU A 23 3.54 6.43 3.35
C LEU A 23 2.48 7.36 3.96
N LEU A 24 1.89 8.21 3.13
CA LEU A 24 0.75 9.03 3.52
C LEU A 24 -0.45 8.10 3.60
N VAL A 25 -0.64 7.47 4.76
CA VAL A 25 -1.92 6.88 5.14
C VAL A 25 -2.85 8.07 5.42
N ARG A 26 -3.47 8.61 4.36
CA ARG A 26 -4.61 9.50 4.51
C ARG A 26 -5.87 8.64 4.54
N ALA A 27 -6.38 8.41 5.74
CA ALA A 27 -7.83 8.31 5.87
C ALA A 27 -8.42 9.66 5.42
N VAL A 28 -9.48 9.61 4.60
CA VAL A 28 -10.39 10.70 4.18
C VAL A 28 -10.46 10.87 2.65
N LEU A 29 -11.58 10.40 2.09
CA LEU A 29 -12.45 11.14 1.16
C LEU A 29 -13.88 10.61 1.33
N PRO A 30 -14.90 11.44 1.62
CA PRO A 30 -16.30 11.01 1.64
C PRO A 30 -16.98 11.31 0.31
N PHE A 31 -17.61 10.31 -0.32
CA PHE A 31 -18.73 10.55 -1.23
C PHE A 31 -19.87 9.57 -0.95
N GLY A 32 -20.95 10.14 -0.40
CA GLY A 32 -22.34 9.71 -0.57
C GLY A 32 -22.78 8.40 0.07
N SER A 33 -23.25 8.44 1.32
CA SER A 33 -24.39 7.59 1.69
C SER A 33 -25.44 8.39 2.46
N ARG A 34 -26.70 8.20 2.05
CA ARG A 34 -27.88 8.76 2.72
C ARG A 34 -28.09 8.01 4.03
N GLY A 35 -28.02 8.73 5.15
CA GLY A 35 -28.65 8.31 6.40
C GLY A 35 -27.74 8.40 7.63
N GLY A 36 -27.96 9.44 8.44
CA GLY A 36 -27.64 9.42 9.89
C GLY A 36 -26.57 10.39 10.37
N GLY A 37 -26.98 11.60 10.77
CA GLY A 37 -26.25 12.50 11.67
C GLY A 37 -25.36 13.57 10.99
N PRO A 38 -25.28 14.80 11.57
CA PRO A 38 -24.33 15.81 11.12
C PRO A 38 -22.90 15.40 11.48
N TRP A 39 -22.09 15.12 10.47
CA TRP A 39 -20.66 14.85 10.62
C TRP A 39 -19.91 16.13 10.98
N LEU A 40 -19.17 16.12 12.08
CA LEU A 40 -18.17 17.14 12.37
C LEU A 40 -16.92 16.84 11.52
N PRO A 41 -16.43 17.77 10.67
CA PRO A 41 -15.15 17.62 10.01
C PRO A 41 -14.03 17.77 11.05
N GLY A 42 -13.06 16.83 11.08
CA GLY A 42 -11.75 17.09 11.72
C GLY A 42 -11.27 16.18 12.85
N GLN A 43 -11.67 14.92 12.94
CA GLN A 43 -10.91 13.90 13.67
C GLN A 43 -10.70 12.70 12.75
N GLY A 44 -9.45 12.29 12.54
CA GLY A 44 -9.18 11.04 11.84
C GLY A 44 -9.97 9.92 12.52
N ASP A 45 -10.76 9.19 11.76
CA ASP A 45 -11.69 8.14 12.18
C ASP A 45 -10.97 6.83 12.55
N GLY A 46 -9.75 6.93 13.09
CA GLY A 46 -8.85 5.84 13.45
C GLY A 46 -7.38 6.22 13.24
N GLY A 47 -6.63 6.41 14.32
CA GLY A 47 -5.15 6.44 14.26
C GLY A 47 -4.59 5.07 13.87
N GLY A 48 -3.27 4.94 13.78
CA GLY A 48 -2.65 3.65 13.56
C GLY A 48 -1.19 3.73 13.18
N ALA A 49 -0.54 2.57 13.22
CA ALA A 49 0.83 2.39 12.81
C ALA A 49 0.90 1.61 11.50
N ALA A 50 1.80 1.99 10.61
CA ALA A 50 2.07 1.26 9.38
C ALA A 50 3.54 0.80 9.33
N SER A 51 3.76 -0.39 8.81
CA SER A 51 5.08 -0.92 8.49
C SER A 51 5.07 -1.56 7.10
N ILE A 52 6.25 -1.70 6.50
CA ILE A 52 6.43 -2.33 5.19
C ILE A 52 7.51 -3.41 5.28
N ASP A 53 7.29 -4.52 4.59
CA ASP A 53 8.27 -5.60 4.41
C ASP A 53 8.44 -5.89 2.91
N PRO A 54 9.67 -5.93 2.35
CA PRO A 54 10.94 -5.69 3.03
C PRO A 54 11.13 -4.22 3.46
N ALA A 55 11.65 -4.01 4.67
CA ALA A 55 11.90 -2.67 5.24
C ALA A 55 13.27 -2.05 4.84
N GLY A 56 14.08 -2.80 4.07
CA GLY A 56 15.43 -2.39 3.67
C GLY A 56 15.47 -1.64 2.34
N PRO A 57 16.66 -1.14 1.94
CA PRO A 57 16.86 -0.59 0.62
C PRO A 57 16.50 -1.60 -0.47
N VAL A 58 15.80 -1.14 -1.49
CA VAL A 58 15.44 -1.93 -2.67
C VAL A 58 16.06 -1.29 -3.91
N ALA A 59 16.55 -2.11 -4.84
CA ALA A 59 17.07 -1.61 -6.11
C ALA A 59 15.92 -1.03 -6.94
N ALA A 60 16.08 0.20 -7.41
CA ALA A 60 15.07 0.85 -8.24
C ALA A 60 14.85 0.09 -9.56
N GLY A 61 13.59 -0.05 -9.96
CA GLY A 61 13.14 -0.84 -11.10
C GLY A 61 13.11 -2.35 -10.86
N SER A 62 13.39 -2.82 -9.65
CA SER A 62 13.34 -4.25 -9.31
C SER A 62 11.90 -4.76 -9.22
N ARG A 63 11.76 -6.08 -9.22
CA ARG A 63 10.49 -6.76 -9.01
C ARG A 63 10.45 -7.35 -7.61
N GLY A 64 9.30 -7.26 -6.96
CA GLY A 64 9.09 -7.84 -5.64
C GLY A 64 7.64 -7.87 -5.19
N THR A 65 7.47 -8.44 -4.00
CA THR A 65 6.26 -8.33 -3.21
C THR A 65 6.55 -7.44 -2.00
N TRP A 66 5.69 -6.44 -1.79
CA TRP A 66 5.75 -5.58 -0.61
C TRP A 66 4.50 -5.77 0.24
N ASN A 67 4.72 -6.09 1.51
CA ASN A 67 3.65 -6.25 2.49
C ASN A 67 3.57 -4.98 3.32
N VAL A 68 2.56 -4.14 3.06
CA VAL A 68 2.24 -2.98 3.90
C VAL A 68 1.27 -3.44 4.97
N ARG A 69 1.71 -3.45 6.23
CA ARG A 69 0.90 -3.79 7.39
C ARG A 69 0.43 -2.52 8.07
N TYR A 70 -0.88 -2.35 8.19
CA TYR A 70 -1.52 -1.37 9.05
C TYR A 70 -2.01 -2.03 10.34
N VAL A 71 -1.81 -1.36 11.48
CA VAL A 71 -2.35 -1.73 12.79
C VAL A 71 -3.25 -0.59 13.25
N ALA A 72 -4.53 -0.90 13.46
CA ALA A 72 -5.49 0.07 13.98
C ALA A 72 -5.14 0.45 15.42
N GLU A 73 -5.16 1.74 15.72
CA GLU A 73 -5.10 2.26 17.08
C GLU A 73 -6.45 2.86 17.49
N ALA A 74 -6.63 3.20 18.77
CA ALA A 74 -7.85 3.84 19.23
C ALA A 74 -8.16 5.13 18.44
N PRO A 75 -9.42 5.36 18.03
CA PRO A 75 -10.64 4.60 18.37
C PRO A 75 -10.94 3.36 17.48
N GLY A 76 -10.05 2.99 16.56
CA GLY A 76 -10.29 1.99 15.53
C GLY A 76 -10.95 2.59 14.28
N VAL A 77 -11.07 1.81 13.20
CA VAL A 77 -11.71 2.23 11.94
C VAL A 77 -13.16 1.75 11.90
N GLN A 78 -14.10 2.68 11.86
CA GLN A 78 -15.52 2.37 11.88
C GLN A 78 -16.03 1.85 10.53
N GLY A 79 -17.19 1.19 10.54
CA GLY A 79 -17.90 0.83 9.31
C GLY A 79 -18.19 2.06 8.45
N GLY A 80 -17.90 1.96 7.16
CA GLY A 80 -17.91 3.09 6.21
C GLY A 80 -16.57 3.82 6.10
N GLY A 81 -15.66 3.63 7.05
CA GLY A 81 -14.27 4.10 6.98
C GLY A 81 -13.38 3.14 6.18
N GLY A 82 -12.11 3.50 6.00
CA GLY A 82 -11.18 2.65 5.28
C GLY A 82 -9.73 3.12 5.31
N VAL A 83 -8.84 2.22 4.92
CA VAL A 83 -7.40 2.48 4.84
C VAL A 83 -6.99 2.52 3.38
N VAL A 84 -6.23 3.56 3.01
CA VAL A 84 -5.70 3.75 1.66
C VAL A 84 -4.18 3.68 1.71
N VAL A 85 -3.60 2.88 0.81
CA VAL A 85 -2.17 2.79 0.58
C VAL A 85 -1.87 3.33 -0.81
N HIS A 86 -1.06 4.38 -0.88
CA HIS A 86 -0.57 4.94 -2.13
C HIS A 86 0.81 4.37 -2.48
N PHE A 87 1.03 4.14 -3.77
CA PHE A 87 2.29 3.75 -4.37
C PHE A 87 2.78 4.88 -5.28
N PRO A 88 4.10 5.00 -5.52
CA PRO A 88 4.62 5.96 -6.47
C PRO A 88 3.99 5.84 -7.86
N LEU A 89 3.60 6.99 -8.43
CA LEU A 89 3.09 7.14 -9.80
C LEU A 89 4.21 7.18 -10.86
N TYR A 90 5.46 7.27 -10.41
CA TYR A 90 6.62 7.54 -11.25
C TYR A 90 7.57 6.34 -11.29
N TRP A 91 8.62 6.43 -12.11
CA TRP A 91 9.68 5.43 -12.22
C TRP A 91 9.17 4.04 -12.64
N GLU A 92 8.10 4.02 -13.43
CA GLU A 92 7.54 2.82 -14.06
C GLU A 92 7.07 1.76 -13.04
N TRP A 93 6.65 2.21 -11.85
CA TRP A 93 5.96 1.37 -10.87
C TRP A 93 4.69 0.78 -11.47
N SER A 94 4.45 -0.50 -11.18
CA SER A 94 3.24 -1.17 -11.69
C SER A 94 1.99 -0.61 -11.01
N GLY A 95 0.94 -0.27 -11.77
CA GLY A 95 -0.33 0.10 -11.16
C GLY A 95 -0.87 -1.06 -10.31
N PRO A 96 -1.30 -0.84 -9.05
CA PRO A 96 -1.92 -1.89 -8.25
C PRO A 96 -3.25 -2.32 -8.88
N GLN A 97 -3.53 -3.61 -8.85
CA GLN A 97 -4.77 -4.19 -9.37
C GLN A 97 -5.13 -5.48 -8.61
N THR A 98 -6.42 -5.83 -8.55
CA THR A 98 -6.92 -6.99 -7.77
C THR A 98 -7.58 -8.06 -8.64
N ALA A 99 -7.57 -7.88 -9.96
CA ALA A 99 -8.37 -8.68 -10.90
C ALA A 99 -7.58 -9.82 -11.56
N ALA A 100 -6.31 -9.60 -11.87
CA ALA A 100 -5.51 -10.48 -12.71
C ALA A 100 -4.24 -10.96 -11.99
N PRO A 101 -4.27 -12.13 -11.32
CA PRO A 101 -3.13 -12.63 -10.54
C PRO A 101 -1.85 -12.91 -11.33
N ALA A 102 -1.95 -12.98 -12.66
CA ALA A 102 -0.81 -13.18 -13.55
C ALA A 102 -0.20 -11.88 -14.09
N LEU A 103 -0.70 -10.70 -13.70
CA LEU A 103 -0.20 -9.41 -14.18
C LEU A 103 0.56 -8.65 -13.08
N PRO A 104 1.57 -7.83 -13.44
CA PRO A 104 2.26 -6.96 -12.48
C PRO A 104 1.29 -6.12 -11.65
N GLY A 105 1.66 -5.86 -10.40
CA GLY A 105 0.83 -5.06 -9.50
C GLY A 105 -0.39 -5.80 -8.95
N TYR A 106 -0.53 -7.12 -9.20
CA TYR A 106 -1.57 -7.90 -8.53
C TYR A 106 -1.42 -7.76 -7.03
N SER A 107 -2.53 -7.44 -6.37
CA SER A 107 -2.53 -7.06 -4.97
C SER A 107 -3.70 -7.66 -4.23
N THR A 108 -3.44 -8.06 -2.99
CA THR A 108 -4.47 -8.57 -2.08
C THR A 108 -4.42 -7.83 -0.76
N VAL A 109 -5.54 -7.85 -0.03
CA VAL A 109 -5.62 -7.31 1.33
C VAL A 109 -6.22 -8.35 2.25
N ARG A 110 -5.59 -8.55 3.40
CA ARG A 110 -6.05 -9.48 4.44
C ARG A 110 -6.34 -8.73 5.73
N CYS A 111 -7.47 -9.04 6.35
CA CYS A 111 -7.85 -8.54 7.67
C CYS A 111 -7.58 -9.61 8.74
N SER A 112 -7.09 -9.20 9.92
CA SER A 112 -6.91 -10.10 11.07
C SER A 112 -8.23 -10.63 11.61
N ASP A 113 -9.25 -9.76 11.72
CA ASP A 113 -10.59 -10.16 12.15
C ASP A 113 -11.44 -10.57 10.94
N ARG A 114 -11.81 -11.86 10.90
CA ARG A 114 -12.66 -12.46 9.85
C ARG A 114 -14.12 -12.03 9.94
N ARG A 115 -14.55 -11.39 11.03
CA ARG A 115 -15.90 -10.85 11.20
C ARG A 115 -16.07 -9.52 10.46
N VAL A 116 -14.97 -8.82 10.23
CA VAL A 116 -14.94 -7.57 9.48
C VAL A 116 -14.99 -7.89 7.99
N ARG A 117 -15.96 -7.30 7.28
CA ARG A 117 -16.06 -7.41 5.82
C ARG A 117 -15.42 -6.18 5.21
N ILE A 118 -14.41 -6.40 4.38
CA ILE A 118 -13.76 -5.34 3.62
C ILE A 118 -14.08 -5.46 2.13
N ASP A 119 -14.21 -4.32 1.47
CA ASP A 119 -14.15 -4.20 0.01
C ASP A 119 -12.76 -3.69 -0.39
N ILE A 120 -12.18 -4.28 -1.43
CA ILE A 120 -10.83 -3.96 -1.88
C ILE A 120 -10.94 -3.30 -3.25
N GLN A 121 -10.53 -2.04 -3.31
CA GLN A 121 -10.57 -1.25 -4.52
C GLN A 121 -9.14 -0.86 -4.87
N ALA A 122 -8.69 -1.24 -6.06
CA ALA A 122 -7.39 -0.85 -6.59
C ALA A 122 -7.61 0.08 -7.79
N ASP A 123 -6.83 1.15 -7.82
CA ASP A 123 -6.86 2.13 -8.89
C ASP A 123 -5.45 2.19 -9.50
N PRO A 124 -5.25 1.56 -10.66
CA PRO A 124 -3.93 1.49 -11.29
C PRO A 124 -3.48 2.82 -11.89
N ASP A 125 -4.41 3.75 -12.17
CA ASP A 125 -4.09 5.05 -12.77
C ASP A 125 -3.68 6.09 -11.71
N PHE A 126 -4.21 5.94 -10.50
CA PHE A 126 -3.91 6.78 -9.34
C PHE A 126 -2.98 6.10 -8.31
N HIS A 127 -2.46 4.92 -8.64
CA HIS A 127 -1.56 4.09 -7.83
C HIS A 127 -1.96 3.98 -6.36
N TYR A 128 -3.19 3.53 -6.08
CA TYR A 128 -3.58 3.22 -4.72
C TYR A 128 -4.40 1.95 -4.58
N ILE A 129 -4.39 1.40 -3.38
CA ILE A 129 -5.33 0.36 -2.93
C ILE A 129 -6.06 0.90 -1.71
N ARG A 130 -7.38 0.75 -1.72
CA ARG A 130 -8.28 1.08 -0.63
C ARG A 130 -8.92 -0.20 -0.09
N ALA A 131 -8.87 -0.36 1.23
CA ALA A 131 -9.66 -1.33 1.96
C ALA A 131 -10.78 -0.60 2.71
N LEU A 132 -12.01 -0.70 2.21
CA LEU A 132 -13.20 -0.08 2.79
C LEU A 132 -13.90 -1.06 3.74
N VAL A 133 -14.19 -0.64 4.97
CA VAL A 133 -14.92 -1.46 5.94
C VAL A 133 -16.41 -1.43 5.63
N LEU A 134 -16.92 -2.50 5.02
CA LEU A 134 -18.35 -2.64 4.68
C LEU A 134 -19.21 -3.06 5.87
N LYS A 135 -18.67 -3.93 6.75
CA LYS A 135 -19.39 -4.44 7.93
C LYS A 135 -18.42 -4.68 9.07
N GLY A 136 -18.84 -4.30 10.27
CA GLY A 136 -18.00 -4.35 11.47
C GLY A 136 -17.13 -3.11 11.59
N ASN A 137 -16.05 -3.25 12.36
CA ASN A 137 -15.09 -2.20 12.68
C ASN A 137 -13.72 -2.85 12.88
N LEU A 138 -12.65 -2.14 12.49
CA LEU A 138 -11.30 -2.52 12.91
C LEU A 138 -11.11 -1.97 14.33
N SER A 139 -11.00 -2.88 15.29
CA SER A 139 -10.73 -2.52 16.68
C SER A 139 -9.24 -2.22 16.88
N PRO A 140 -8.86 -1.51 17.95
CA PRO A 140 -7.44 -1.33 18.28
C PRO A 140 -6.70 -2.67 18.34
N GLY A 141 -5.59 -2.77 17.61
CA GLY A 141 -4.81 -4.00 17.44
C GLY A 141 -5.17 -4.84 16.22
N ASP A 142 -6.34 -4.62 15.60
CA ASP A 142 -6.66 -5.26 14.32
C ASP A 142 -5.73 -4.77 13.22
N THR A 143 -5.48 -5.65 12.25
CA THR A 143 -4.50 -5.39 11.20
C THR A 143 -5.06 -5.63 9.82
N LEU A 144 -4.66 -4.76 8.90
CA LEU A 144 -4.76 -4.98 7.46
C LEU A 144 -3.38 -5.21 6.89
N VAL A 145 -3.22 -6.25 6.08
CA VAL A 145 -1.98 -6.52 5.33
C VAL A 145 -2.29 -6.40 3.85
N PHE A 146 -1.71 -5.39 3.20
CA PHE A 146 -1.76 -5.17 1.77
C PHE A 146 -0.52 -5.82 1.16
N ALA A 147 -0.71 -6.88 0.38
CA ALA A 147 0.37 -7.52 -0.38
C ALA A 147 0.35 -6.95 -1.80
N TYR A 148 1.28 -6.04 -2.11
CA TYR A 148 1.47 -5.44 -3.44
C TYR A 148 2.48 -6.25 -4.23
N GLY A 149 2.09 -6.76 -5.40
CA GLY A 149 2.87 -7.76 -6.14
C GLY A 149 2.72 -9.17 -5.56
N ASP A 150 1.54 -9.53 -5.07
CA ASP A 150 1.25 -10.83 -4.47
C ASP A 150 1.39 -11.98 -5.49
N THR A 151 2.21 -12.98 -5.16
CA THR A 151 2.47 -14.15 -6.01
C THR A 151 1.76 -15.41 -5.52
N THR A 152 1.04 -15.36 -4.40
CA THR A 152 0.45 -16.54 -3.75
C THR A 152 -0.67 -17.19 -4.57
N ALA A 153 -1.24 -16.48 -5.55
CA ALA A 153 -2.25 -16.99 -6.48
C ALA A 153 -1.66 -17.73 -7.71
N GLY A 154 -0.35 -17.97 -7.75
CA GLY A 154 0.28 -18.86 -8.75
C GLY A 154 0.49 -18.24 -10.15
N GLY A 155 0.21 -16.95 -10.33
CA GLY A 155 0.69 -16.16 -11.45
C GLY A 155 1.95 -15.40 -11.05
N SER A 156 2.85 -15.09 -11.98
CA SER A 156 3.89 -14.09 -11.71
C SER A 156 3.96 -13.21 -12.96
N PRO A 157 3.92 -11.89 -12.78
CA PRO A 157 5.04 -11.25 -12.12
C PRO A 157 4.65 -10.35 -10.94
N GLU A 158 5.53 -10.37 -9.95
CA GLU A 158 5.71 -9.36 -8.92
C GLU A 158 5.54 -7.92 -9.43
N ALA A 159 5.17 -7.03 -8.51
CA ALA A 159 5.11 -5.61 -8.78
C ALA A 159 6.51 -5.03 -9.04
N ARG A 160 6.57 -3.91 -9.75
CA ARG A 160 7.82 -3.19 -10.01
C ARG A 160 7.96 -1.99 -9.08
N ALA A 161 9.16 -1.78 -8.52
CA ALA A 161 9.51 -0.67 -7.63
C ALA A 161 10.91 -0.11 -7.92
#